data_AF-A0A6N8WVZ4-F1
#
_entry.id   AF-A0A6N8WVZ4-F1
#
_cell.length_a   1.000
_cell.length_b   1.000
_cell.length_c   1.000
_cell.angle_alpha   90.00
_cell.angle_beta   90.00
_cell.angle_gamma   90.00
#
_symmetry.space_group_name_H-M   'P 1'
#
loop_
_entity.id
_entity.type
_entity.pdbx_description
1 polymer ?
#
loop_
_entity_poly.entity_id
_entity_poly.type
_entity_poly.pdbx_seq_one_letter_code
_entity_poly.pdbx_strand_id
1 'polypeptide(L)'
;MIHRLLPWTFVALAVNLVTGSLFVLARPVRYVYNPVVSFKLACLIPAVAMAFAIWWMNRREHGYWERTPVRLGTARAIAVVSLCCWIGVMLAGRWIAYSEYITDPFYFPFAWEELTAYPSIWQWIQDHPIAQHIGFTWWFPFLESIHVIAIGLVVGSILMVDLRLLGLAALRYPASQVTRKLIPWTWGAFVVAAITGFGLFATRATGYVDNTAFQIKFLLLPLACLNMAWFQFRTFRGVTAWDTAADTPMAAKLAGGISLLLWAGIILAGRWTGHLI
;
A
#
# COMPACT_ATOMS: atom_id res chain seq x y z
N MET A 1 3.06 -18.23 13.12
CA MET A 1 2.82 -17.25 12.03
C MET A 1 4.13 -16.91 11.31
N ILE A 2 5.17 -16.52 12.06
CA ILE A 2 6.53 -16.19 11.59
C ILE A 2 7.07 -17.16 10.52
N HIS A 3 7.13 -18.47 10.78
CA HIS A 3 7.65 -19.45 9.81
C HIS A 3 6.91 -19.53 8.46
N ARG A 4 5.62 -19.17 8.41
CA ARG A 4 4.82 -19.23 7.18
C ARG A 4 4.86 -17.93 6.38
N LEU A 5 5.01 -16.79 7.06
CA LEU A 5 5.01 -15.47 6.40
C LEU A 5 6.41 -15.03 5.96
N LEU A 6 7.45 -15.39 6.70
CA LEU A 6 8.80 -14.94 6.41
C LEU A 6 9.37 -15.38 5.05
N PRO A 7 9.09 -16.59 4.54
CA PRO A 7 9.46 -16.94 3.16
C PRO A 7 8.92 -15.92 2.15
N TRP A 8 7.66 -15.50 2.29
CA TRP A 8 7.06 -14.48 1.44
C TRP A 8 7.75 -13.12 1.58
N THR A 9 8.16 -12.74 2.80
CA THR A 9 8.93 -11.51 3.02
C THR A 9 10.26 -11.53 2.26
N PHE A 10 11.02 -12.63 2.31
CA PHE A 10 12.30 -12.71 1.59
C PHE A 10 12.12 -12.76 0.07
N VAL A 11 11.08 -13.45 -0.42
CA VAL A 11 10.73 -13.41 -1.84
C VAL A 11 10.39 -11.99 -2.27
N ALA A 12 9.57 -11.27 -1.50
CA ALA A 12 9.23 -9.88 -1.78
C ALA A 12 10.47 -8.96 -1.75
N LEU A 13 11.39 -9.15 -0.80
CA LEU A 13 12.66 -8.41 -0.75
C LEU A 13 13.53 -8.68 -1.97
N ALA A 14 13.64 -9.94 -2.40
CA ALA A 14 14.40 -10.30 -3.59
C ALA A 14 13.78 -9.69 -4.86
N VAL A 15 12.46 -9.78 -5.01
CA VAL A 15 11.73 -9.14 -6.13
C VAL A 15 11.93 -7.63 -6.10
N ASN A 16 11.83 -6.98 -4.94
CA ASN A 16 12.03 -5.53 -4.81
C ASN A 16 13.48 -5.12 -5.12
N LEU A 17 14.47 -5.96 -4.77
CA LEU A 17 15.88 -5.71 -5.09
C LEU A 17 16.11 -5.78 -6.61
N VAL A 18 15.59 -6.84 -7.26
CA VAL A 18 15.73 -7.04 -8.72
C VAL A 18 14.98 -5.95 -9.49
N THR A 19 13.73 -5.70 -9.16
CA THR A 19 12.93 -4.66 -9.85
C THR A 19 13.46 -3.25 -9.54
N GLY A 20 13.92 -3.01 -8.31
CA GLY A 20 14.54 -1.75 -7.91
C GLY A 20 15.85 -1.45 -8.63
N SER A 21 16.70 -2.46 -8.84
CA SER A 21 17.97 -2.28 -9.54
C SER A 21 17.76 -1.87 -11.01
N LEU A 22 16.72 -2.38 -11.66
CA LEU A 22 16.35 -1.96 -13.02
C LEU A 22 16.07 -0.45 -13.11
N PHE A 23 15.43 0.15 -12.10
CA PHE A 23 15.20 1.60 -12.07
C PHE A 23 16.50 2.40 -11.95
N VAL A 24 17.44 1.93 -11.12
CA VAL A 24 18.76 2.55 -10.97
C VAL A 24 19.53 2.47 -12.30
N LEU A 25 19.49 1.32 -12.98
CA LEU A 25 20.10 1.15 -14.29
C LEU A 25 19.45 2.02 -15.37
N ALA A 26 18.13 2.18 -15.33
CA ALA A 26 17.40 2.99 -16.30
C ALA A 26 17.65 4.51 -16.16
N ARG A 27 17.88 5.01 -14.93
CA ARG A 27 18.12 6.45 -14.68
C ARG A 27 19.23 6.67 -13.62
N PRO A 28 20.48 6.30 -13.89
CA PRO A 28 21.54 6.26 -12.87
C PRO A 28 21.76 7.61 -12.19
N VAL A 29 21.77 8.70 -12.95
CA VAL A 29 21.97 10.06 -12.40
C VAL A 29 20.89 10.44 -11.39
N ARG A 30 19.61 10.10 -11.66
CA ARG A 30 18.48 10.41 -10.78
C ARG A 30 18.54 9.64 -9.45
N TYR A 31 19.15 8.46 -9.43
CA TYR A 31 19.18 7.61 -8.25
C TYR A 31 20.47 7.74 -7.45
N VAL A 32 21.62 7.95 -8.10
CA VAL A 32 22.93 7.98 -7.43
C VAL A 32 23.14 9.28 -6.64
N TYR A 33 22.71 10.42 -7.17
CA TYR A 33 22.98 11.73 -6.55
C TYR A 33 21.81 12.29 -5.74
N ASN A 34 20.75 11.50 -5.54
CA ASN A 34 19.53 11.97 -4.89
C ASN A 34 19.56 11.69 -3.38
N PRO A 35 19.52 12.72 -2.51
CA PRO A 35 19.58 12.54 -1.06
C PRO A 35 18.42 11.71 -0.50
N VAL A 36 17.27 11.71 -1.17
CA VAL A 36 16.10 10.90 -0.79
C VAL A 36 16.38 9.40 -0.96
N VAL A 37 17.20 9.02 -1.95
CA VAL A 37 17.63 7.63 -2.13
C VAL A 37 18.54 7.21 -0.98
N SER A 38 19.47 8.06 -0.56
CA SER A 38 20.33 7.81 0.60
C SER A 38 19.50 7.62 1.88
N PHE A 39 18.50 8.48 2.11
CA PHE A 39 17.56 8.33 3.22
C PHE A 39 16.77 7.01 3.12
N LYS A 40 16.28 6.66 1.92
CA LYS A 40 15.58 5.39 1.69
C LYS A 40 16.44 4.20 2.06
N LEU A 41 17.71 4.19 1.67
CA LEU A 41 18.66 3.11 2.01
C LEU A 41 18.98 3.09 3.50
N ALA A 42 19.12 4.25 4.15
CA ALA A 42 19.33 4.37 5.59
C ALA A 42 18.14 3.83 6.42
N CYS A 43 16.92 3.85 5.87
CA CYS A 43 15.77 3.15 6.47
C CYS A 43 15.69 1.67 6.06
N LEU A 44 15.92 1.35 4.78
CA LEU A 44 15.74 0.00 4.25
C LEU A 44 16.74 -1.01 4.83
N ILE A 45 18.02 -0.64 4.91
CA ILE A 45 19.08 -1.55 5.36
C ILE A 45 18.82 -2.02 6.81
N PRO A 46 18.57 -1.12 7.79
CA PRO A 46 18.19 -1.54 9.14
C PRO A 46 16.88 -2.34 9.18
N ALA A 47 15.87 -1.97 8.38
CA ALA A 47 14.60 -2.70 8.32
C ALA A 47 14.79 -4.17 7.91
N VAL A 48 15.60 -4.41 6.87
CA VAL A 48 15.94 -5.75 6.40
C VAL A 48 16.79 -6.50 7.44
N ALA A 49 17.78 -5.82 8.04
CA ALA A 49 18.63 -6.43 9.07
C ALA A 49 17.81 -6.87 10.30
N MET A 50 16.87 -6.03 10.76
CA MET A 50 15.96 -6.36 11.86
C MET A 50 15.03 -7.52 11.51
N ALA A 51 14.46 -7.54 10.30
CA ALA A 51 13.62 -8.65 9.83
C ALA A 51 14.41 -9.97 9.77
N PHE A 52 15.66 -9.92 9.27
CA PHE A 52 16.57 -11.05 9.25
C PHE A 52 16.92 -11.52 10.66
N ALA A 53 17.21 -10.60 11.59
CA ALA A 53 17.51 -10.93 12.98
C ALA A 53 16.34 -11.66 13.67
N ILE A 54 15.11 -11.16 13.51
CA ILE A 54 13.90 -11.82 14.03
C ILE A 54 13.74 -13.23 13.47
N TRP A 55 13.90 -13.37 12.15
CA TRP A 55 13.82 -14.67 11.48
C TRP A 55 14.87 -15.64 11.97
N TRP A 56 16.12 -15.19 12.02
CA TRP A 56 17.27 -16.00 12.42
C TRP A 56 17.13 -16.50 13.86
N MET A 57 16.76 -15.63 14.79
CA MET A 57 16.55 -16.00 16.19
C MET A 57 15.38 -16.98 16.36
N ASN A 58 14.26 -16.75 15.65
CA ASN A 58 13.12 -17.66 15.71
C ASN A 58 13.38 -19.02 15.02
N ARG A 59 14.34 -19.10 14.08
CA ARG A 59 14.77 -20.37 13.48
C ARG A 59 15.65 -21.18 14.44
N ARG A 60 16.48 -20.51 15.24
CA ARG A 60 17.36 -21.17 16.23
C ARG A 60 16.60 -21.76 17.41
N GLU A 61 15.58 -21.05 17.90
CA GLU A 61 14.84 -21.46 19.08
C GLU A 61 13.36 -21.06 18.96
N HIS A 62 12.47 -22.07 19.01
CA HIS A 62 11.03 -21.83 18.99
C HIS A 62 10.60 -21.02 20.22
N GLY A 63 9.88 -19.93 19.97
CA GLY A 63 9.37 -19.04 21.03
C GLY A 63 10.45 -18.18 21.69
N TYR A 64 11.64 -18.01 21.08
CA TYR A 64 12.77 -17.25 21.63
C TYR A 64 12.36 -15.92 22.30
N TRP A 65 11.50 -15.15 21.64
CA TRP A 65 11.08 -13.81 22.03
C TRP A 65 10.06 -13.77 23.17
N GLU A 66 9.36 -14.87 23.44
CA GLU A 66 8.27 -14.94 24.44
C GLU A 66 8.76 -15.49 25.79
N ARG A 67 10.01 -15.95 25.88
CA ARG A 67 10.55 -16.61 27.08
C ARG A 67 10.84 -15.69 28.24
N THR A 68 11.23 -14.44 27.98
CA THR A 68 11.55 -13.48 29.04
C THR A 68 10.93 -12.12 28.73
N PRO A 69 10.53 -11.37 29.77
CA PRO A 69 9.95 -10.03 29.59
C PRO A 69 10.92 -9.08 28.87
N VAL A 70 12.23 -9.24 29.10
CA VAL A 70 13.27 -8.46 28.40
C VAL A 70 13.26 -8.73 26.90
N ARG A 71 13.28 -10.01 26.48
CA ARG A 71 13.25 -10.38 25.06
C ARG A 71 11.96 -9.92 24.38
N LEU A 72 10.83 -10.02 25.07
CA LEU A 72 9.55 -9.53 24.55
C LEU A 72 9.58 -8.00 24.37
N GLY A 73 10.15 -7.27 25.33
CA GLY A 73 10.38 -5.83 25.24
C GLY A 73 11.27 -5.46 24.05
N THR A 74 12.38 -6.18 23.86
CA THR A 74 13.27 -6.01 22.70
C THR A 74 12.55 -6.29 21.38
N ALA A 75 11.76 -7.36 21.29
CA ALA A 75 10.99 -7.67 20.09
C ALA A 75 9.99 -6.55 19.73
N ARG A 76 9.32 -5.97 20.74
CA ARG A 76 8.41 -4.82 20.57
C ARG A 76 9.16 -3.58 20.10
N ALA A 77 10.32 -3.28 20.68
CA ALA A 77 11.15 -2.16 20.26
C ALA A 77 11.62 -2.34 18.80
N ILE A 78 12.13 -3.52 18.43
CA ILE A 78 12.52 -3.85 17.05
C ILE A 78 11.33 -3.69 16.11
N ALA A 79 10.13 -4.16 16.50
CA ALA A 79 8.93 -4.03 15.67
C ALA A 79 8.54 -2.56 15.42
N VAL A 80 8.60 -1.70 16.44
CA VAL A 80 8.32 -0.26 16.31
C VAL A 80 9.34 0.41 15.41
N VAL A 81 10.64 0.20 15.65
CA VAL A 81 11.71 0.78 14.84
C VAL A 81 11.62 0.29 13.39
N SER A 82 11.38 -1.01 13.18
CA SER A 82 11.17 -1.59 11.86
C SER A 82 9.97 -0.97 11.16
N LEU A 83 8.85 -0.74 11.85
CA LEU A 83 7.68 -0.10 11.27
C LEU A 83 7.97 1.34 10.83
N CYS A 84 8.66 2.11 11.67
CA CYS A 84 9.11 3.47 11.33
C CYS A 84 10.04 3.47 10.10
N CYS A 85 10.99 2.53 10.03
CA CYS A 85 11.86 2.38 8.87
C CYS A 85 11.07 2.04 7.60
N TRP A 86 10.10 1.11 7.66
CA TRP A 86 9.27 0.78 6.51
C TRP A 86 8.42 1.95 6.02
N ILE A 87 7.85 2.73 6.95
CA ILE A 87 7.16 3.99 6.63
C ILE A 87 8.12 4.95 5.93
N GLY A 88 9.33 5.15 6.48
CA GLY A 88 10.37 5.98 5.88
C GLY A 88 10.73 5.55 4.44
N VAL A 89 10.86 4.24 4.18
CA VAL A 89 11.09 3.70 2.84
C VAL A 89 9.94 4.01 1.88
N MET A 90 8.69 3.90 2.34
CA MET A 90 7.50 4.20 1.53
C MET A 90 7.39 5.69 1.20
N LEU A 91 7.63 6.56 2.19
CA LEU A 91 7.67 8.02 2.01
C LEU A 91 8.76 8.39 0.99
N ALA A 92 10.00 7.94 1.23
CA ALA A 92 11.12 8.22 0.34
C ALA A 92 10.86 7.75 -1.09
N GLY A 93 10.17 6.61 -1.27
CA GLY A 93 9.77 6.09 -2.57
C GLY A 93 8.97 7.07 -3.43
N ARG A 94 8.11 7.91 -2.83
CA ARG A 94 7.36 8.97 -3.52
C ARG A 94 8.26 10.17 -3.80
N TRP A 95 8.97 10.61 -2.77
CA TRP A 95 9.79 11.83 -2.80
C TRP A 95 10.99 11.76 -3.75
N ILE A 96 11.47 10.57 -4.16
CA ILE A 96 12.52 10.44 -5.19
C ILE A 96 12.12 11.15 -6.50
N ALA A 97 10.83 11.15 -6.85
CA ALA A 97 10.33 11.79 -8.06
C ALA A 97 10.15 13.31 -7.93
N TYR A 98 10.29 13.86 -6.72
CA TYR A 98 9.97 15.23 -6.33
C TYR A 98 11.09 15.85 -5.48
N SER A 99 12.32 15.35 -5.60
CA SER A 99 13.49 15.85 -4.86
C SER A 99 13.77 17.32 -5.14
N GLU A 100 13.30 17.83 -6.28
CA GLU A 100 13.37 19.20 -6.73
C GLU A 100 12.65 20.14 -5.74
N TYR A 101 11.52 19.72 -5.16
CA TYR A 101 10.78 20.48 -4.14
C TYR A 101 11.52 20.57 -2.80
N ILE A 102 12.48 19.68 -2.54
CA ILE A 102 13.30 19.74 -1.31
C ILE A 102 14.33 20.86 -1.42
N THR A 103 14.89 21.06 -2.62
CA THR A 103 15.88 22.10 -2.89
C THR A 103 15.26 23.44 -3.24
N ASP A 104 14.09 23.42 -3.88
CA ASP A 104 13.31 24.62 -4.23
C ASP A 104 11.82 24.37 -3.95
N PRO A 105 11.32 24.79 -2.78
CA PRO A 105 9.93 24.57 -2.37
C PRO A 105 8.87 25.19 -3.29
N PHE A 106 9.27 26.11 -4.18
CA PHE A 106 8.41 26.81 -5.13
C PHE A 106 8.75 26.45 -6.58
N TYR A 107 9.42 25.32 -6.84
CA TYR A 107 9.67 24.84 -8.19
C TYR A 107 8.33 24.51 -8.89
N PHE A 108 7.99 25.26 -9.95
CA PHE A 108 6.80 25.05 -10.77
C PHE A 108 7.17 24.41 -12.13
N PRO A 109 7.07 23.09 -12.31
CA PRO A 109 7.44 22.44 -13.57
C PRO A 109 6.44 22.65 -14.73
N PHE A 110 5.25 23.21 -14.47
CA PHE A 110 4.19 23.37 -15.47
C PHE A 110 3.85 24.85 -15.71
N ALA A 111 4.32 25.39 -16.83
CA ALA A 111 3.63 26.48 -17.52
C ALA A 111 2.50 25.83 -18.33
N TRP A 112 1.25 26.09 -18.00
CA TRP A 112 0.14 25.39 -18.63
C TRP A 112 -0.04 25.83 -20.08
N GLU A 113 -0.16 24.83 -20.95
CA GLU A 113 -0.75 24.93 -22.27
C GLU A 113 -2.20 25.45 -22.15
N GLU A 114 -2.59 26.32 -23.07
CA GLU A 114 -3.87 27.04 -23.07
C GLU A 114 -5.06 26.07 -22.87
N LEU A 115 -5.79 26.26 -21.76
CA LEU A 115 -7.01 25.52 -21.43
C LEU A 115 -8.05 25.72 -22.53
N THR A 116 -8.22 24.72 -23.41
CA THR A 116 -9.31 24.74 -24.37
C THR A 116 -10.65 24.63 -23.65
N ALA A 117 -11.52 25.60 -23.94
CA ALA A 117 -12.67 25.97 -23.15
C ALA A 117 -13.88 25.04 -23.36
N TYR A 118 -14.21 24.25 -22.33
CA TYR A 118 -15.59 23.88 -22.00
C TYR A 118 -15.76 23.84 -20.47
N PRO A 119 -16.76 24.54 -19.87
CA PRO A 119 -17.00 24.47 -18.44
C PRO A 119 -17.57 23.10 -18.07
N SER A 120 -16.70 22.19 -17.63
CA SER A 120 -17.08 20.89 -17.07
C SER A 120 -16.98 20.91 -15.55
N ILE A 121 -17.73 20.03 -14.88
CA ILE A 121 -17.60 19.85 -13.42
C ILE A 121 -16.15 19.50 -13.02
N TRP A 122 -15.42 18.81 -13.89
CA TRP A 122 -14.02 18.45 -13.69
C TRP A 122 -13.11 19.68 -13.68
N GLN A 123 -13.36 20.62 -14.60
CA GLN A 123 -12.66 21.90 -14.64
C GLN A 123 -12.91 22.72 -13.36
N TRP A 124 -14.17 22.77 -12.90
CA TRP A 124 -14.52 23.45 -11.65
C TRP A 124 -13.81 22.85 -10.41
N ILE A 125 -13.71 21.52 -10.33
CA ILE A 125 -12.95 20.84 -9.26
C ILE A 125 -11.47 21.22 -9.33
N GLN A 126 -10.90 21.23 -10.54
CA GLN A 126 -9.49 21.51 -10.76
C GLN A 126 -9.13 22.95 -10.43
N ASP A 127 -9.98 23.91 -10.78
CA ASP A 127 -9.75 25.34 -10.54
C ASP A 127 -9.97 25.75 -9.08
N HIS A 128 -10.46 24.84 -8.24
CA HIS A 128 -10.67 25.12 -6.83
C HIS A 128 -9.33 25.48 -6.14
N PRO A 129 -9.26 26.54 -5.29
CA PRO A 129 -7.99 27.01 -4.71
C PRO A 129 -7.19 25.94 -3.96
N ILE A 130 -7.90 25.04 -3.27
CA ILE A 130 -7.28 23.90 -2.57
C ILE A 130 -6.61 22.93 -3.56
N ALA A 131 -7.25 22.63 -4.69
CA ALA A 131 -6.70 21.72 -5.69
C ALA A 131 -5.44 22.29 -6.33
N GLN A 132 -5.45 23.59 -6.66
CA GLN A 132 -4.28 24.31 -7.16
C GLN A 132 -3.16 24.33 -6.11
N HIS A 133 -3.46 24.64 -4.84
CA HIS A 133 -2.45 24.63 -3.78
C HIS A 133 -1.80 23.25 -3.59
N ILE A 134 -2.59 22.17 -3.65
CA ILE A 134 -2.04 20.82 -3.59
C ILE A 134 -1.13 20.58 -4.80
N GLY A 135 -1.60 20.86 -6.01
CA GLY A 135 -0.88 20.56 -7.26
C GLY A 135 0.43 21.32 -7.45
N PHE A 136 0.53 22.53 -6.91
CA PHE A 136 1.69 23.41 -7.09
C PHE A 136 2.69 23.44 -5.96
N THR A 137 2.48 22.67 -4.90
CA THR A 137 3.37 22.67 -3.74
C THR A 137 3.80 21.25 -3.39
N TRP A 138 4.71 21.14 -2.43
CA TRP A 138 5.10 19.85 -1.83
C TRP A 138 3.93 19.09 -1.19
N TRP A 139 2.72 19.68 -1.09
CA TRP A 139 1.51 18.98 -0.70
C TRP A 139 1.18 17.82 -1.63
N PHE A 140 1.46 17.92 -2.94
CA PHE A 140 1.23 16.81 -3.87
C PHE A 140 2.00 15.54 -3.45
N PRO A 141 3.35 15.54 -3.37
CA PRO A 141 4.09 14.35 -2.94
C PRO A 141 3.79 13.94 -1.49
N PHE A 142 3.42 14.88 -0.62
CA PHE A 142 3.00 14.57 0.74
C PHE A 142 1.68 13.80 0.79
N LEU A 143 0.64 14.26 0.09
CA LEU A 143 -0.63 13.56 -0.05
C LEU A 143 -0.44 12.21 -0.75
N GLU A 144 0.40 12.14 -1.79
CA GLU A 144 0.74 10.90 -2.47
C GLU A 144 1.38 9.89 -1.50
N SER A 145 2.21 10.37 -0.58
CA SER A 145 2.85 9.56 0.46
C SER A 145 1.86 8.99 1.47
N ILE A 146 0.97 9.84 2.01
CA ILE A 146 -0.10 9.39 2.92
C ILE A 146 -1.01 8.38 2.19
N HIS A 147 -1.37 8.67 0.94
CA HIS A 147 -2.22 7.81 0.11
C HIS A 147 -1.61 6.41 -0.05
N VAL A 148 -0.32 6.30 -0.37
CA VAL A 148 0.34 5.00 -0.55
C VAL A 148 0.50 4.23 0.76
N ILE A 149 0.74 4.91 1.89
CA ILE A 149 0.73 4.26 3.21
C ILE A 149 -0.67 3.70 3.51
N ALA A 150 -1.71 4.51 3.30
CA ALA A 150 -3.09 4.13 3.53
C ALA A 150 -3.50 2.92 2.65
N ILE A 151 -3.20 2.96 1.35
CA ILE A 151 -3.43 1.82 0.45
C ILE A 151 -2.61 0.59 0.88
N GLY A 152 -1.37 0.76 1.33
CA GLY A 152 -0.56 -0.33 1.87
C GLY A 152 -1.21 -1.02 3.08
N LEU A 153 -1.83 -0.24 3.97
CA LEU A 153 -2.59 -0.77 5.11
C LEU A 153 -3.88 -1.47 4.68
N VAL A 154 -4.63 -0.89 3.72
CA VAL A 154 -5.84 -1.52 3.16
C VAL A 154 -5.50 -2.86 2.52
N VAL A 155 -4.55 -2.88 1.59
CA VAL A 155 -4.17 -4.08 0.86
C VAL A 155 -3.53 -5.11 1.79
N GLY A 156 -2.67 -4.69 2.72
CA GLY A 156 -2.03 -5.59 3.68
C GLY A 156 -3.04 -6.26 4.62
N SER A 157 -4.04 -5.52 5.09
CA SER A 157 -5.11 -6.08 5.93
C SER A 157 -6.00 -7.06 5.14
N ILE A 158 -6.37 -6.72 3.91
CA ILE A 158 -7.18 -7.58 3.03
C ILE A 158 -6.41 -8.85 2.65
N LEU A 159 -5.13 -8.72 2.26
CA LEU A 159 -4.25 -9.84 1.95
C LEU A 159 -4.21 -10.86 3.09
N MET A 160 -4.14 -10.40 4.34
CA MET A 160 -4.11 -11.28 5.51
C MET A 160 -5.43 -12.05 5.71
N VAL A 161 -6.58 -11.40 5.46
CA VAL A 161 -7.90 -12.06 5.48
C VAL A 161 -7.99 -13.06 4.32
N ASP A 162 -7.65 -12.65 3.10
CA ASP A 162 -7.78 -13.48 1.90
C ASP A 162 -6.87 -14.71 1.94
N LEU A 163 -5.62 -14.57 2.42
CA LEU A 163 -4.73 -15.71 2.63
C LEU A 163 -5.25 -16.68 3.70
N ARG A 164 -5.99 -16.19 4.70
CA ARG A 164 -6.68 -17.04 5.68
C ARG A 164 -7.85 -17.78 5.04
N LEU A 165 -8.62 -17.11 4.18
CA LEU A 165 -9.74 -17.71 3.45
C LEU A 165 -9.26 -18.73 2.41
N LEU A 166 -8.08 -18.54 1.81
CA LEU A 166 -7.47 -19.47 0.87
C LEU A 166 -6.79 -20.68 1.52
N GLY A 167 -6.68 -20.71 2.85
CA GLY A 167 -6.00 -21.82 3.55
C GLY A 167 -4.46 -21.72 3.56
N LEU A 168 -3.89 -20.57 3.16
CA LEU A 168 -2.44 -20.40 2.99
C LEU A 168 -1.76 -19.84 4.26
N ALA A 169 -2.39 -18.89 4.94
CA ALA A 169 -1.84 -18.22 6.11
C ALA A 169 -2.83 -18.14 7.27
N ALA A 170 -2.34 -17.72 8.45
CA ALA A 170 -3.14 -17.44 9.65
C ALA A 170 -4.06 -18.58 10.17
N LEU A 171 -3.88 -19.83 9.73
CA LEU A 171 -4.76 -20.98 10.04
C LEU A 171 -4.93 -21.29 11.54
N ARG A 172 -4.02 -20.80 12.38
CA ARG A 172 -4.12 -20.95 13.84
C ARG A 172 -5.17 -20.03 14.47
N TYR A 173 -5.63 -19.02 13.74
CA TYR A 173 -6.62 -18.06 14.21
C TYR A 173 -7.96 -18.30 13.51
N PRO A 174 -9.08 -18.24 14.25
CA PRO A 174 -10.40 -18.30 13.64
C PRO A 174 -10.57 -17.17 12.61
N ALA A 175 -11.17 -17.49 11.46
CA ALA A 175 -11.39 -16.53 10.38
C ALA A 175 -12.19 -15.30 10.85
N SER A 176 -13.14 -15.50 11.76
CA SER A 176 -13.94 -14.46 12.40
C SER A 176 -13.09 -13.48 13.21
N GLN A 177 -12.10 -13.98 13.95
CA GLN A 177 -11.22 -13.14 14.77
C GLN A 177 -10.28 -12.30 13.91
N VAL A 178 -9.71 -12.90 12.86
CA VAL A 178 -8.83 -12.19 11.91
C VAL A 178 -9.62 -11.07 11.24
N THR A 179 -10.80 -11.40 10.71
CA THR A 179 -11.69 -10.47 10.01
C THR A 179 -12.13 -9.32 10.93
N ARG A 180 -12.64 -9.62 12.12
CA ARG A 180 -13.13 -8.60 13.07
C ARG A 180 -12.05 -7.64 13.53
N LYS A 181 -10.80 -8.12 13.69
CA LYS A 181 -9.67 -7.28 14.11
C LYS A 181 -9.14 -6.39 12.99
N LEU A 182 -9.21 -6.84 11.74
CA LEU A 182 -8.63 -6.12 10.59
C LEU A 182 -9.60 -5.12 9.95
N ILE A 183 -10.90 -5.43 9.89
CA ILE A 183 -11.92 -4.58 9.24
C ILE A 183 -11.89 -3.10 9.69
N PRO A 184 -11.82 -2.77 11.00
CA PRO A 184 -11.81 -1.37 11.43
C PRO A 184 -10.59 -0.61 10.91
N TRP A 185 -9.43 -1.27 10.88
CA TRP A 185 -8.20 -0.71 10.31
C TRP A 185 -8.30 -0.56 8.79
N THR A 186 -8.89 -1.54 8.10
CA THR A 186 -9.16 -1.47 6.65
C THR A 186 -10.05 -0.27 6.33
N TRP A 187 -11.14 -0.04 7.06
CA TRP A 187 -12.02 1.11 6.84
C TRP A 187 -11.35 2.45 7.16
N GLY A 188 -10.65 2.54 8.29
CA GLY A 188 -9.91 3.76 8.65
C GLY A 188 -8.87 4.13 7.59
N ALA A 189 -8.08 3.15 7.13
CA ALA A 189 -7.11 3.35 6.06
C ALA A 189 -7.79 3.65 4.72
N PHE A 190 -8.93 3.03 4.40
CA PHE A 190 -9.68 3.30 3.18
C PHE A 190 -10.21 4.73 3.15
N VAL A 191 -10.75 5.25 4.26
CA VAL A 191 -11.21 6.65 4.36
C VAL A 191 -10.05 7.61 4.12
N VAL A 192 -8.89 7.38 4.76
CA VAL A 192 -7.68 8.19 4.53
C VAL A 192 -7.24 8.12 3.06
N ALA A 193 -7.24 6.92 2.47
CA ALA A 193 -6.90 6.73 1.06
C ALA A 193 -7.89 7.45 0.12
N ALA A 194 -9.19 7.41 0.42
CA ALA A 194 -10.21 8.07 -0.39
C ALA A 194 -10.06 9.59 -0.35
N ILE A 195 -9.87 10.18 0.84
CA ILE A 195 -9.69 11.63 1.01
C ILE A 195 -8.43 12.11 0.28
N THR A 196 -7.29 11.45 0.54
CA THR A 196 -6.02 11.81 -0.11
C THR A 196 -6.05 11.55 -1.62
N GLY A 197 -6.66 10.46 -2.06
CA GLY A 197 -6.82 10.13 -3.48
C GLY A 197 -7.69 11.13 -4.22
N PHE A 198 -8.76 11.62 -3.59
CA PHE A 198 -9.59 12.70 -4.13
C PHE A 198 -8.80 14.01 -4.22
N GLY A 199 -8.01 14.35 -3.20
CA GLY A 199 -7.12 15.52 -3.25
C GLY A 199 -6.14 15.48 -4.42
N LEU A 200 -5.54 14.31 -4.69
CA LEU A 200 -4.65 14.09 -5.84
C LEU A 200 -5.38 14.12 -7.18
N PHE A 201 -6.59 13.57 -7.25
CA PHE A 201 -7.43 13.63 -8.45
C PHE A 201 -7.82 15.08 -8.78
N ALA A 202 -8.18 15.86 -7.77
CA ALA A 202 -8.64 17.23 -7.94
C ALA A 202 -7.59 18.11 -8.62
N THR A 203 -6.29 17.87 -8.42
CA THR A 203 -5.24 18.71 -9.02
C THR A 203 -5.17 18.63 -10.55
N ARG A 204 -5.72 17.57 -11.17
CA ARG A 204 -5.74 17.39 -12.63
C ARG A 204 -6.97 16.58 -13.08
N ALA A 205 -8.15 17.00 -12.61
CA ALA A 205 -9.38 16.22 -12.74
C ALA A 205 -9.75 15.90 -14.20
N THR A 206 -9.59 16.86 -15.12
CA THR A 206 -9.90 16.65 -16.55
C THR A 206 -9.03 15.54 -17.16
N GLY A 207 -7.71 15.64 -16.98
CA GLY A 207 -6.77 14.63 -17.48
C GLY A 207 -6.95 13.24 -16.86
N TYR A 208 -7.38 13.15 -15.60
CA TYR A 208 -7.64 11.85 -14.99
C TYR A 208 -8.92 11.18 -15.50
N VAL A 209 -9.97 11.94 -15.83
CA VAL A 209 -11.22 11.34 -16.32
C VAL A 209 -11.04 10.67 -17.68
N ASP A 210 -10.20 11.23 -18.54
CA ASP A 210 -9.90 10.65 -19.87
C ASP A 210 -8.85 9.53 -19.82
N ASN A 211 -8.17 9.37 -18.69
CA ASN A 211 -7.14 8.36 -18.53
C ASN A 211 -7.73 6.95 -18.39
N THR A 212 -7.45 6.08 -19.36
CA THR A 212 -7.96 4.70 -19.37
C THR A 212 -7.57 3.91 -18.10
N ALA A 213 -6.35 4.07 -17.57
CA ALA A 213 -5.96 3.38 -16.35
C ALA A 213 -6.72 3.91 -15.12
N PHE A 214 -7.05 5.20 -15.10
CA PHE A 214 -7.87 5.78 -14.02
C PHE A 214 -9.31 5.24 -14.10
N GLN A 215 -9.89 5.16 -15.30
CA GLN A 215 -11.21 4.58 -15.52
C GLN A 215 -11.27 3.10 -15.08
N ILE A 216 -10.25 2.30 -15.43
CA ILE A 216 -10.15 0.90 -14.97
C ILE A 216 -10.13 0.85 -13.44
N LYS A 217 -9.31 1.67 -12.79
CA LYS A 217 -9.26 1.74 -11.32
C LYS A 217 -10.62 2.11 -10.73
N PHE A 218 -11.31 3.09 -11.32
CA PHE A 218 -12.62 3.55 -10.88
C PHE A 218 -13.71 2.50 -11.07
N LEU A 219 -13.57 1.60 -12.06
CA LEU A 219 -14.45 0.43 -12.24
C LEU A 219 -14.15 -0.70 -11.25
N LEU A 220 -12.86 -0.98 -11.01
CA LEU A 220 -12.44 -2.08 -10.12
C LEU A 220 -12.78 -1.82 -8.64
N LEU A 221 -12.78 -0.56 -8.21
CA LEU A 221 -13.10 -0.19 -6.81
C LEU A 221 -14.52 -0.60 -6.40
N PRO A 222 -15.60 -0.25 -7.12
CA PRO A 222 -16.95 -0.77 -6.86
C PRO A 222 -17.02 -2.30 -6.90
N LEU A 223 -16.34 -2.95 -7.83
CA LEU A 223 -16.31 -4.42 -7.89
C LEU A 223 -15.67 -5.04 -6.64
N ALA A 224 -14.59 -4.44 -6.12
CA ALA A 224 -13.98 -4.86 -4.86
C ALA A 224 -14.93 -4.66 -3.67
N CYS A 225 -15.64 -3.53 -3.62
CA CYS A 225 -16.66 -3.27 -2.61
C CYS A 225 -17.82 -4.29 -2.69
N LEU A 226 -18.29 -4.61 -3.89
CA LEU A 226 -19.34 -5.61 -4.12
C LEU A 226 -18.88 -7.01 -3.70
N ASN A 227 -17.65 -7.39 -4.03
CA ASN A 227 -17.07 -8.68 -3.60
C ASN A 227 -16.98 -8.76 -2.06
N MET A 228 -16.53 -7.68 -1.41
CA MET A 228 -16.49 -7.60 0.05
C MET A 228 -17.90 -7.67 0.66
N ALA A 229 -18.86 -6.91 0.13
CA ALA A 229 -20.24 -6.93 0.60
C ALA A 229 -20.85 -8.33 0.45
N TRP A 230 -20.65 -8.98 -0.70
CA TRP A 230 -21.08 -10.36 -0.93
C TRP A 230 -20.47 -11.31 0.10
N PHE A 231 -19.15 -11.22 0.34
CA PHE A 231 -18.48 -12.02 1.35
C PHE A 231 -19.07 -11.81 2.74
N GLN A 232 -19.25 -10.56 3.19
CA GLN A 232 -19.78 -10.24 4.52
C GLN A 232 -21.24 -10.67 4.71
N PHE A 233 -22.10 -10.41 3.73
CA PHE A 233 -23.54 -10.65 3.86
C PHE A 233 -23.98 -12.08 3.51
N ARG A 234 -23.22 -12.82 2.70
CA ARG A 234 -23.54 -14.21 2.35
C ARG A 234 -22.59 -15.18 3.03
N THR A 235 -21.32 -15.15 2.66
CA THR A 235 -20.34 -16.19 3.02
C THR A 235 -20.00 -16.16 4.51
N PHE A 236 -19.85 -14.97 5.09
CA PHE A 236 -19.48 -14.78 6.49
C PHE A 236 -20.61 -15.12 7.46
N ARG A 237 -21.89 -15.14 7.02
CA ARG A 237 -22.99 -15.59 7.89
C ARG A 237 -22.88 -17.06 8.28
N GLY A 238 -22.25 -17.88 7.44
CA GLY A 238 -21.95 -19.29 7.72
C GLY A 238 -20.62 -19.52 8.44
N VAL A 239 -19.92 -18.46 8.88
CA VAL A 239 -18.55 -18.58 9.42
C VAL A 239 -18.46 -19.54 10.60
N THR A 240 -19.51 -19.66 11.42
CA THR A 240 -19.56 -20.58 12.56
C THR A 240 -19.28 -22.04 12.17
N ALA A 241 -19.63 -22.45 10.95
CA ALA A 241 -19.42 -23.82 10.47
C ALA A 241 -17.96 -24.11 10.05
N TRP A 242 -17.16 -23.09 9.74
CA TRP A 242 -15.81 -23.25 9.18
C TRP A 242 -14.75 -22.33 9.82
N ASP A 243 -15.09 -21.66 10.92
CA ASP A 243 -14.28 -20.59 11.52
C ASP A 243 -12.85 -21.05 11.86
N THR A 244 -12.74 -22.24 12.44
CA THR A 244 -11.48 -22.90 12.81
C THR A 244 -10.99 -23.89 11.76
N ALA A 245 -11.79 -24.14 10.71
CA ALA A 245 -11.43 -25.09 9.68
C ALA A 245 -10.19 -24.59 8.91
N ALA A 246 -9.25 -25.51 8.70
CA ALA A 246 -8.11 -25.27 7.81
C ALA A 246 -8.57 -25.25 6.35
N ASP A 247 -9.53 -26.10 6.01
CA ASP A 247 -10.16 -26.14 4.70
C ASP A 247 -11.49 -25.36 4.72
N THR A 248 -11.49 -24.21 4.08
CA THR A 248 -12.63 -23.31 4.00
C THR A 248 -13.54 -23.67 2.82
N PRO A 249 -14.84 -23.30 2.85
CA PRO A 249 -15.74 -23.53 1.73
C PRO A 249 -15.23 -22.88 0.44
N MET A 250 -15.50 -23.52 -0.71
CA MET A 250 -15.07 -23.01 -2.03
C MET A 250 -15.51 -21.54 -2.25
N ALA A 251 -16.71 -21.17 -1.81
CA ALA A 251 -17.20 -19.79 -1.89
C ALA A 251 -16.31 -18.79 -1.14
N ALA A 252 -15.74 -19.17 0.01
CA ALA A 252 -14.81 -18.32 0.78
C ALA A 252 -13.46 -18.21 0.07
N LYS A 253 -12.96 -19.31 -0.50
CA LYS A 253 -11.72 -19.32 -1.30
C LYS A 253 -11.85 -18.44 -2.55
N LEU A 254 -12.96 -18.56 -3.28
CA LEU A 254 -13.24 -17.74 -4.45
C LEU A 254 -13.35 -16.25 -4.09
N ALA A 255 -14.05 -15.92 -3.01
CA ALA A 255 -14.15 -14.53 -2.55
C ALA A 255 -12.77 -13.92 -2.24
N GLY A 256 -11.90 -14.68 -1.56
CA GLY A 256 -10.53 -14.25 -1.28
C GLY A 256 -9.67 -14.16 -2.55
N GLY A 257 -9.76 -15.15 -3.46
CA GLY A 257 -9.02 -15.12 -4.73
C GLY A 257 -9.42 -13.96 -5.64
N ILE A 258 -10.73 -13.71 -5.78
CA ILE A 258 -11.27 -12.58 -6.55
C ILE A 258 -10.84 -11.25 -5.92
N SER A 259 -10.91 -11.14 -4.58
CA SER A 259 -10.44 -9.95 -3.85
C SER A 259 -8.97 -9.63 -4.17
N LEU A 260 -8.09 -10.63 -4.11
CA LEU A 260 -6.66 -10.44 -4.42
C LEU A 260 -6.43 -9.99 -5.87
N LEU A 261 -7.16 -10.55 -6.83
CA LEU A 261 -7.06 -10.15 -8.24
C LEU A 261 -7.55 -8.72 -8.46
N LEU A 262 -8.67 -8.34 -7.84
CA LEU A 262 -9.21 -6.98 -7.93
C LEU A 262 -8.25 -5.96 -7.32
N TRP A 263 -7.71 -6.23 -6.13
CA TRP A 263 -6.74 -5.32 -5.49
C TRP A 263 -5.42 -5.24 -6.24
N ALA A 264 -4.91 -6.35 -6.79
CA ALA A 264 -3.75 -6.31 -7.68
C ALA A 264 -4.01 -5.41 -8.90
N GLY A 265 -5.19 -5.55 -9.53
CA GLY A 265 -5.63 -4.69 -10.63
C GLY A 265 -5.72 -3.21 -10.24
N ILE A 266 -6.31 -2.89 -9.09
CA ILE A 266 -6.43 -1.52 -8.56
C ILE A 266 -5.06 -0.87 -8.36
N ILE A 267 -4.10 -1.61 -7.80
CA ILE A 267 -2.74 -1.12 -7.54
C ILE A 267 -2.00 -0.89 -8.86
N LEU A 268 -2.08 -1.85 -9.79
CA LEU A 268 -1.42 -1.75 -11.09
C LEU A 268 -2.00 -0.58 -11.91
N ALA A 269 -3.33 -0.49 -11.99
CA ALA A 269 -4.01 0.63 -12.64
C ALA A 269 -3.60 1.97 -12.02
N GLY A 270 -3.56 2.06 -10.69
CA GLY A 270 -3.11 3.27 -9.98
C GLY A 270 -1.62 3.62 -10.15
N ARG A 271 -0.77 2.67 -10.56
CA ARG A 271 0.62 2.96 -10.96
C ARG A 271 0.69 3.44 -12.41
N TRP A 272 -0.13 2.87 -13.28
CA TRP A 272 -0.17 3.21 -14.71
C TRP A 272 -0.80 4.57 -15.01
N THR A 273 -1.68 5.08 -14.14
CA THR A 273 -2.23 6.44 -14.29
C THR A 273 -1.18 7.53 -14.39
N GLY A 274 -0.01 7.37 -13.75
CA GLY A 274 1.09 8.33 -13.85
C GLY A 274 1.94 8.21 -15.12
N HIS A 275 1.70 7.20 -15.96
CA HIS A 275 2.49 6.92 -17.17
C HIS A 275 1.67 7.05 -18.46
N LEU A 276 0.34 6.94 -18.37
CA LEU A 276 -0.59 7.15 -19.50
C LEU A 276 -1.15 8.58 -19.45
N ILE A 277 -0.29 9.56 -19.64
CA ILE A 277 -0.65 10.99 -19.64
C ILE A 277 -0.67 11.48 -21.09
#